data_AF-A0A352MX05-F1
#
_entry.id   AF-A0A352MX05-F1
#
_cell.length_a   1.000
_cell.length_b   1.000
_cell.length_c   1.000
_cell.angle_alpha   90.00
_cell.angle_beta   90.00
_cell.angle_gamma   90.00
#
_symmetry.space_group_name_H-M   'P 1'
#
loop_
_entity.id
_entity.type
_entity.pdbx_description
1 polymer ?
#
loop_
_entity_poly.entity_id
_entity_poly.type
_entity_poly.pdbx_seq_one_letter_code
_entity_poly.pdbx_strand_id
1 'polypeptide(L)'
;MWKLGDESLHLKRSLLAKEINNKTEELEGLCDYINICSKSKNKQEAEKYLEVAKKIVDENYDNIDKRVICLYFHVQALYLNNCLGDYKKAYDIWVNNREKYFDYVNEYRKLVNRLWEDRCYLKIEKNIDKVSDRLIESLNNVKEKNFTRCIVDYELLIASKKVEKFEKTKDINCLNDAKIWLEEAKEILESNSKDIRNEAFYYRLRAIIGNYENNPEEKNEFIEKAIELYGLMNCKQDIQFLQNI
;
A
#
# COMPACT_ATOMS: atom_id res chain seq x y z
N MET A 1 1.78 -11.15 -14.83
CA MET A 1 0.87 -11.65 -13.77
C MET A 1 1.62 -12.73 -12.99
N TRP A 2 1.72 -12.64 -11.66
CA TRP A 2 2.43 -13.65 -10.86
C TRP A 2 1.63 -14.95 -10.79
N LYS A 3 2.31 -16.11 -10.87
CA LYS A 3 1.67 -17.42 -10.77
C LYS A 3 1.30 -17.73 -9.31
N LEU A 4 0.07 -18.20 -9.10
CA LEU A 4 -0.44 -18.71 -7.82
C LEU A 4 -0.43 -20.25 -7.83
N GLY A 5 -0.61 -20.85 -6.66
CA GLY A 5 -0.56 -22.28 -6.41
C GLY A 5 0.85 -22.88 -6.58
N ASP A 6 0.88 -24.18 -6.86
CA ASP A 6 2.11 -24.99 -6.97
C ASP A 6 3.04 -24.55 -8.11
N GLU A 7 2.56 -23.73 -9.04
CA GLU A 7 3.39 -23.13 -10.08
C GLU A 7 4.19 -21.91 -9.60
N SER A 8 3.91 -21.40 -8.40
CA SER A 8 4.61 -20.24 -7.85
C SER A 8 6.08 -20.54 -7.57
N LEU A 9 6.97 -19.71 -8.11
CA LEU A 9 8.41 -19.82 -7.85
C LEU A 9 8.73 -19.68 -6.36
N HIS A 10 8.02 -18.81 -5.63
CA HIS A 10 8.26 -18.57 -4.21
C HIS A 10 7.87 -19.77 -3.35
N LEU A 11 6.76 -20.44 -3.71
CA LEU A 11 6.35 -21.66 -3.02
C LEU A 11 7.32 -22.82 -3.30
N LYS A 12 7.76 -22.98 -4.56
CA LYS A 12 8.81 -23.95 -4.92
C LYS A 12 10.12 -23.70 -4.17
N ARG A 13 10.53 -22.42 -4.06
CA ARG A 13 11.72 -21.99 -3.30
C ARG A 13 11.61 -22.38 -1.83
N SER A 14 10.45 -22.14 -1.22
CA SER A 14 10.18 -22.53 0.16
C SER A 14 10.25 -24.06 0.36
N LEU A 15 9.66 -24.84 -0.55
CA LEU A 15 9.69 -26.31 -0.48
C LEU A 15 11.11 -26.88 -0.59
N LEU A 16 11.92 -26.37 -1.52
CA LEU A 16 13.32 -26.79 -1.64
C LEU A 16 14.14 -26.45 -0.39
N ALA A 17 13.92 -25.27 0.19
CA ALA A 17 14.58 -24.86 1.42
C ALA A 17 14.21 -25.77 2.61
N LYS A 18 12.96 -26.22 2.67
CA LYS A 18 12.51 -27.21 3.66
C LYS A 18 13.25 -28.54 3.52
N GLU A 19 13.48 -29.03 2.30
CA GLU A 19 14.19 -30.30 2.05
C GLU A 19 15.63 -30.28 2.57
N ILE A 20 16.30 -29.12 2.51
CA ILE A 20 17.65 -28.93 3.04
C ILE A 20 17.67 -28.36 4.47
N ASN A 21 16.51 -28.29 5.14
CA ASN A 21 16.31 -27.76 6.49
C ASN A 21 16.80 -26.31 6.69
N ASN A 22 16.72 -25.46 5.66
CA ASN A 22 17.02 -24.03 5.76
C ASN A 22 15.76 -23.24 6.15
N LYS A 23 15.55 -23.03 7.45
CA LYS A 23 14.36 -22.36 7.99
C LYS A 23 14.21 -20.89 7.62
N THR A 24 15.33 -20.18 7.48
CA THR A 24 15.32 -18.78 7.07
C THR A 24 14.83 -18.64 5.63
N GLU A 25 15.34 -19.45 4.71
CA GLU A 25 14.92 -19.43 3.30
C GLU A 25 13.50 -19.99 3.12
N GLU A 26 13.14 -21.04 3.88
CA GLU A 26 11.79 -21.62 3.89
C GLU A 26 10.75 -20.54 4.22
N LEU A 27 11.01 -19.77 5.30
CA LEU A 27 10.12 -18.69 5.74
C LEU A 27 10.11 -17.50 4.76
N GLU A 28 11.26 -17.10 4.23
CA GLU A 28 11.33 -15.99 3.27
C GLU A 28 10.56 -16.31 1.98
N GLY A 29 10.69 -17.54 1.46
CA GLY A 29 9.88 -18.06 0.35
C GLY A 29 8.38 -17.98 0.61
N LEU A 30 7.93 -18.42 1.78
CA LEU A 30 6.52 -18.31 2.18
C LEU A 30 6.08 -16.86 2.26
N CYS A 31 6.87 -15.97 2.85
CA CYS A 31 6.51 -14.57 3.00
C CYS A 31 6.31 -13.87 1.64
N ASP A 32 7.20 -14.10 0.68
CA ASP A 32 7.05 -13.56 -0.68
C ASP A 32 5.74 -14.05 -1.32
N TYR A 33 5.39 -15.32 -1.12
CA TYR A 33 4.15 -15.89 -1.63
C TYR A 33 2.91 -15.27 -0.96
N ILE A 34 2.90 -15.22 0.38
CA ILE A 34 1.82 -14.62 1.18
C ILE A 34 1.60 -13.16 0.81
N ASN A 35 2.66 -12.40 0.54
CA ASN A 35 2.60 -11.01 0.08
C ASN A 35 1.84 -10.89 -1.24
N ILE A 36 2.07 -11.80 -2.20
CA ILE A 36 1.34 -11.85 -3.47
C ILE A 36 -0.14 -12.16 -3.22
N CYS A 37 -0.43 -13.25 -2.48
CA CYS A 37 -1.80 -13.65 -2.17
C CYS A 37 -2.59 -12.57 -1.42
N SER A 38 -1.95 -11.88 -0.47
CA SER A 38 -2.57 -10.80 0.30
C SER A 38 -2.87 -9.59 -0.58
N LYS A 39 -1.97 -9.23 -1.50
CA LYS A 39 -2.19 -8.11 -2.44
C LYS A 39 -3.24 -8.41 -3.49
N SER A 40 -3.40 -9.67 -3.89
CA SER A 40 -4.48 -10.11 -4.77
C SER A 40 -5.79 -10.42 -4.03
N LYS A 41 -5.83 -10.20 -2.71
CA LYS A 41 -6.97 -10.50 -1.82
C LYS A 41 -7.41 -11.96 -1.87
N ASN A 42 -6.50 -12.89 -2.16
CA ASN A 42 -6.75 -14.33 -2.06
C ASN A 42 -6.64 -14.77 -0.58
N LYS A 43 -7.73 -14.53 0.17
CA LYS A 43 -7.80 -14.78 1.62
C LYS A 43 -7.43 -16.22 1.99
N GLN A 44 -8.01 -17.21 1.31
CA GLN A 44 -7.87 -18.63 1.67
C GLN A 44 -6.42 -19.10 1.55
N GLU A 45 -5.73 -18.75 0.46
CA GLU A 45 -4.33 -19.10 0.31
C GLU A 45 -3.41 -18.34 1.27
N ALA A 46 -3.63 -17.04 1.43
CA ALA A 46 -2.80 -16.24 2.33
C ALA A 46 -2.88 -16.78 3.76
N GLU A 47 -4.08 -17.15 4.23
CA GLU A 47 -4.32 -17.75 5.55
C GLU A 47 -3.62 -19.10 5.71
N LYS A 48 -3.80 -20.02 4.74
CA LYS A 48 -3.15 -21.33 4.73
C LYS A 48 -1.63 -21.23 4.91
N TYR A 49 -0.96 -20.38 4.14
CA TYR A 49 0.50 -20.27 4.20
C TYR A 49 0.99 -19.42 5.37
N LEU A 50 0.18 -18.50 5.89
CA LEU A 50 0.46 -17.82 7.15
C LEU A 50 0.48 -18.78 8.34
N GLU A 51 -0.40 -19.79 8.38
CA GLU A 51 -0.37 -20.82 9.42
C GLU A 51 0.91 -21.65 9.36
N VAL A 52 1.38 -21.99 8.16
CA VAL A 52 2.67 -22.70 7.97
C VAL A 52 3.83 -21.83 8.44
N ALA A 53 3.87 -20.56 7.99
CA ALA A 53 4.90 -19.60 8.39
C ALA A 53 4.92 -19.37 9.91
N LYS A 54 3.73 -19.31 10.55
CA LYS A 54 3.62 -19.16 12.00
C LYS A 54 4.29 -20.31 12.74
N LYS A 55 4.07 -21.56 12.32
CA LYS A 55 4.71 -22.73 12.96
C LYS A 55 6.24 -22.66 12.88
N ILE A 56 6.77 -22.28 11.71
CA ILE A 56 8.22 -22.11 11.53
C ILE A 56 8.77 -21.08 12.51
N VAL A 57 8.09 -19.93 12.64
CA VAL A 57 8.50 -18.87 13.57
C VAL A 57 8.39 -19.31 15.02
N ASP A 58 7.26 -19.90 15.43
CA ASP A 58 7.03 -20.36 16.82
C ASP A 58 8.09 -21.39 17.26
N GLU A 59 8.51 -22.28 16.35
CA GLU A 59 9.47 -23.35 16.65
C GLU A 59 10.94 -22.93 16.52
N ASN A 60 11.25 -21.87 15.74
CA ASN A 60 12.63 -21.54 15.36
C ASN A 60 12.99 -20.05 15.51
N TYR A 61 12.22 -19.28 16.28
CA TYR A 61 12.35 -17.81 16.39
C TYR A 61 13.77 -17.28 16.60
N ASP A 62 14.55 -17.96 17.45
CA ASP A 62 15.93 -17.55 17.79
C ASP A 62 16.96 -17.93 16.72
N ASN A 63 16.62 -18.87 15.84
CA ASN A 63 17.50 -19.42 14.82
C ASN A 63 17.24 -18.86 13.41
N ILE A 64 16.26 -17.97 13.27
CA ILE A 64 15.91 -17.31 12.01
C ILE A 64 16.48 -15.89 12.00
N ASP A 65 16.97 -15.46 10.83
CA ASP A 65 17.38 -14.08 10.61
C ASP A 65 16.25 -13.10 11.00
N LYS A 66 16.57 -12.14 11.88
CA LYS A 66 15.62 -11.14 12.39
C LYS A 66 15.02 -10.28 11.27
N ARG A 67 15.73 -10.09 10.15
CA ARG A 67 15.20 -9.46 8.93
C ARG A 67 14.02 -10.25 8.35
N VAL A 68 14.11 -11.59 8.35
CA VAL A 68 13.04 -12.46 7.84
C VAL A 68 11.87 -12.54 8.83
N ILE A 69 12.15 -12.50 10.14
CA ILE A 69 11.10 -12.33 11.16
C ILE A 69 10.32 -11.01 10.95
N CYS A 70 11.03 -9.90 10.66
CA CYS A 70 10.39 -8.64 10.30
C CYS A 70 9.48 -8.78 9.07
N LEU A 71 9.95 -9.52 8.05
CA LEU A 71 9.19 -9.80 6.83
C LEU A 71 7.94 -10.64 7.12
N TYR A 72 8.04 -11.65 7.99
CA TYR A 72 6.89 -12.45 8.44
C TYR A 72 5.80 -11.57 9.07
N PHE A 73 6.15 -10.72 10.03
CA PHE A 73 5.19 -9.80 10.64
C PHE A 73 4.63 -8.80 9.62
N HIS A 74 5.46 -8.34 8.68
CA HIS A 74 4.99 -7.47 7.61
C HIS A 74 3.90 -8.14 6.75
N VAL A 75 4.08 -9.41 6.34
CA VAL A 75 3.09 -10.11 5.51
C VAL A 75 1.85 -10.53 6.29
N GLN A 76 1.99 -10.81 7.60
CA GLN A 76 0.85 -10.99 8.51
C GLN A 76 -0.01 -9.71 8.58
N ALA A 77 0.62 -8.54 8.74
CA ALA A 77 -0.08 -7.26 8.74
C ALA A 77 -0.71 -6.94 7.37
N LEU A 78 -0.05 -7.29 6.26
CA LEU A 78 -0.63 -7.16 4.92
C LEU A 78 -1.89 -8.00 4.74
N TYR A 79 -1.91 -9.24 5.23
CA TYR A 79 -3.09 -10.09 5.20
C TYR A 79 -4.23 -9.49 6.02
N LEU A 80 -3.96 -9.03 7.25
CA LEU A 80 -4.94 -8.36 8.10
C LEU A 80 -5.53 -7.13 7.41
N ASN A 81 -4.68 -6.29 6.81
CA ASN A 81 -5.10 -5.09 6.10
C ASN A 81 -5.91 -5.38 4.82
N ASN A 82 -5.41 -6.25 3.93
CA ASN A 82 -5.97 -6.41 2.59
C ASN A 82 -7.09 -7.46 2.51
N CYS A 83 -7.03 -8.52 3.33
CA CYS A 83 -7.96 -9.65 3.27
C CYS A 83 -9.04 -9.58 4.37
N LEU A 84 -8.70 -9.09 5.56
CA LEU A 84 -9.62 -9.06 6.71
C LEU A 84 -10.18 -7.66 7.02
N GLY A 85 -9.50 -6.59 6.58
CA GLY A 85 -9.87 -5.22 6.93
C GLY A 85 -9.64 -4.88 8.41
N ASP A 86 -8.80 -5.65 9.11
CA ASP A 86 -8.44 -5.41 10.52
C ASP A 86 -7.27 -4.41 10.61
N TYR A 87 -7.59 -3.16 10.28
CA TYR A 87 -6.59 -2.10 10.16
C TYR A 87 -5.85 -1.81 11.46
N LYS A 88 -6.53 -1.89 12.62
CA LYS A 88 -5.92 -1.60 13.91
C LYS A 88 -4.87 -2.64 14.27
N LYS A 89 -5.19 -3.92 14.12
CA LYS A 89 -4.23 -4.99 14.39
C LYS A 89 -3.04 -4.97 13.42
N ALA A 90 -3.30 -4.69 12.14
CA ALA A 90 -2.24 -4.50 11.15
C ALA A 90 -1.30 -3.32 11.51
N TYR A 91 -1.88 -2.18 11.92
CA TYR A 91 -1.14 -1.01 12.39
C TYR A 91 -0.23 -1.35 13.58
N ASP A 92 -0.76 -2.02 14.60
CA ASP A 92 0.00 -2.36 15.81
C ASP A 92 1.20 -3.27 15.49
N ILE A 93 1.05 -4.20 14.54
CA ILE A 93 2.15 -5.03 14.07
C ILE A 93 3.23 -4.20 13.37
N TRP A 94 2.86 -3.26 12.50
CA TRP A 94 3.85 -2.41 11.82
C TRP A 94 4.57 -1.43 12.76
N VAL A 95 3.88 -0.91 13.78
CA VAL A 95 4.51 -0.13 14.86
C VAL A 95 5.51 -0.98 15.63
N ASN A 96 5.12 -2.19 16.05
CA ASN A 96 6.03 -3.10 16.74
C ASN A 96 7.22 -3.51 15.84
N ASN A 97 7.02 -3.62 14.52
CA ASN A 97 8.12 -3.87 13.60
C ASN A 97 9.15 -2.74 13.60
N ARG A 98 8.69 -1.49 13.62
CA ARG A 98 9.55 -0.32 13.73
C ARG A 98 10.39 -0.35 14.99
N GLU A 99 9.76 -0.67 16.11
CA GLU A 99 10.42 -0.66 17.42
C GLU A 99 11.42 -1.79 17.60
N LYS A 100 11.15 -2.98 17.02
CA LYS A 100 11.93 -4.19 17.31
C LYS A 100 12.89 -4.63 16.20
N TYR A 101 12.60 -4.28 14.94
CA TYR A 101 13.30 -4.91 13.82
C TYR A 101 13.96 -3.94 12.83
N PHE A 102 13.80 -2.64 12.99
CA PHE A 102 14.37 -1.69 12.02
C PHE A 102 15.91 -1.75 11.95
N ASP A 103 16.59 -2.12 13.02
CA ASP A 103 18.05 -2.24 13.01
C ASP A 103 18.56 -3.38 12.11
N TYR A 104 17.69 -4.34 11.76
CA TYR A 104 18.05 -5.51 10.94
C TYR A 104 17.64 -5.39 9.48
N VAL A 105 16.98 -4.29 9.08
CA VAL A 105 16.46 -4.12 7.72
C VAL A 105 17.02 -2.85 7.07
N ASN A 106 17.13 -2.90 5.73
CA ASN A 106 17.58 -1.74 4.96
C ASN A 106 16.54 -0.61 4.96
N GLU A 107 16.99 0.59 4.59
CA GLU A 107 16.16 1.79 4.57
C GLU A 107 14.90 1.62 3.72
N TYR A 108 15.02 0.98 2.55
CA TYR A 108 13.87 0.69 1.69
C TYR A 108 12.75 -0.07 2.42
N ARG A 109 13.08 -1.10 3.20
CA ARG A 109 12.09 -1.85 3.99
C ARG A 109 11.48 -1.02 5.11
N LYS A 110 12.26 -0.13 5.75
CA LYS A 110 11.75 0.81 6.76
C LYS A 110 10.70 1.75 6.16
N LEU A 111 10.99 2.32 5.00
CA LEU A 111 10.10 3.24 4.30
C LEU A 111 8.81 2.54 3.84
N VAL A 112 8.92 1.30 3.32
CA VAL A 112 7.75 0.48 2.96
C VAL A 112 6.90 0.15 4.20
N ASN A 113 7.51 -0.17 5.34
CA ASN A 113 6.78 -0.42 6.58
C ASN A 113 6.02 0.82 7.04
N ARG A 114 6.66 2.00 7.04
CA ARG A 114 6.02 3.27 7.39
C ARG A 114 4.84 3.61 6.47
N LEU A 115 4.98 3.42 5.16
CA LEU A 115 3.88 3.64 4.21
C LEU A 115 2.65 2.79 4.54
N TRP A 116 2.84 1.52 4.88
CA TRP A 116 1.72 0.65 5.25
C TRP A 116 1.13 0.97 6.62
N GLU A 117 1.99 1.35 7.58
CA GLU A 117 1.56 1.88 8.89
C GLU A 117 0.63 3.09 8.69
N ASP A 118 1.04 4.07 7.87
CA ASP A 118 0.27 5.27 7.61
C ASP A 118 -1.04 4.98 6.88
N ARG A 119 -1.03 4.05 5.91
CA ARG A 119 -2.25 3.58 5.24
C ARG A 119 -3.28 2.95 6.18
N CYS A 120 -2.83 2.25 7.23
CA CYS A 120 -3.74 1.80 8.27
C CYS A 120 -4.20 2.94 9.18
N TYR A 121 -3.30 3.83 9.57
CA TYR A 121 -3.65 5.00 10.38
C TYR A 121 -4.77 5.84 9.73
N LEU A 122 -4.67 6.04 8.41
CA LEU A 122 -5.68 6.66 7.54
C LEU A 122 -7.10 6.04 7.63
N LYS A 123 -7.19 4.75 7.99
CA LYS A 123 -8.47 4.03 8.13
C LYS A 123 -8.99 4.06 9.58
N ILE A 124 -8.08 4.17 10.54
CA ILE A 124 -8.35 4.17 11.98
C ILE A 124 -8.72 5.57 12.47
N GLU A 125 -7.85 6.55 12.26
CA GLU A 125 -8.03 7.93 12.70
C GLU A 125 -9.10 8.62 11.84
N LYS A 126 -10.03 9.32 12.51
CA LYS A 126 -11.17 9.99 11.88
C LYS A 126 -10.96 11.50 11.74
N ASN A 127 -10.05 12.06 12.53
CA ASN A 127 -9.65 13.45 12.41
C ASN A 127 -8.75 13.63 11.18
N ILE A 128 -9.29 14.24 10.13
CA ILE A 128 -8.58 14.44 8.85
C ILE A 128 -7.33 15.30 9.01
N ASP A 129 -7.33 16.28 9.91
CA ASP A 129 -6.20 17.18 10.12
C ASP A 129 -5.02 16.42 10.72
N LYS A 130 -5.26 15.61 11.76
CA LYS A 130 -4.25 14.72 12.33
C LYS A 130 -3.69 13.73 11.31
N VAL A 131 -4.53 13.22 10.40
CA VAL A 131 -4.07 12.34 9.32
C VAL A 131 -3.19 13.10 8.34
N SER A 132 -3.61 14.31 7.95
CA SER A 132 -2.87 15.13 7.00
C SER A 132 -1.49 15.53 7.53
N ASP A 133 -1.42 15.96 8.79
CA ASP A 133 -0.15 16.33 9.45
C ASP A 133 0.84 15.16 9.45
N ARG A 134 0.35 13.96 9.79
CA ARG A 134 1.17 12.75 9.79
C ARG A 134 1.67 12.38 8.39
N LEU A 135 0.81 12.50 7.37
CA LEU A 135 1.23 12.22 5.99
C LEU A 135 2.26 13.22 5.48
N ILE A 136 2.16 14.50 5.87
CA ILE A 136 3.13 15.54 5.53
C ILE A 136 4.48 15.25 6.19
N GLU A 137 4.48 14.85 7.47
CA GLU A 137 5.71 14.41 8.17
C GLU A 137 6.37 13.23 7.45
N SER A 138 5.59 12.22 7.10
CA SER A 138 6.08 11.06 6.35
C SER A 138 6.56 11.40 4.94
N LEU A 139 5.89 12.32 4.25
CA LEU A 139 6.31 12.84 2.95
C LEU A 139 7.69 13.49 3.03
N ASN A 140 7.90 14.37 4.01
CA ASN A 140 9.18 15.06 4.20
C ASN A 140 10.31 14.05 4.41
N ASN A 141 10.07 13.03 5.24
CA ASN A 141 11.04 11.95 5.45
C ASN A 141 11.35 11.19 4.14
N VAL A 142 10.36 10.82 3.32
CA VAL A 142 10.66 10.12 2.04
C VAL A 142 11.31 11.03 0.99
N LYS A 143 11.04 12.34 1.01
CA LYS A 143 11.74 13.34 0.17
C LYS A 143 13.22 13.40 0.56
N GLU A 144 13.54 13.48 1.86
CA GLU A 144 14.94 13.46 2.34
C GLU A 144 15.70 12.18 1.95
N LYS A 145 15.01 11.04 1.86
CA LYS A 145 15.59 9.75 1.46
C LYS A 145 15.58 9.51 -0.05
N ASN A 146 15.12 10.47 -0.86
CA ASN A 146 14.97 10.34 -2.32
C ASN A 146 14.17 9.11 -2.76
N PHE A 147 13.12 8.74 -2.00
CA PHE A 147 12.32 7.56 -2.33
C PHE A 147 11.12 7.92 -3.22
N THR A 148 11.41 8.26 -4.48
CA THR A 148 10.46 8.84 -5.47
C THR A 148 9.10 8.15 -5.51
N ARG A 149 9.06 6.82 -5.48
CA ARG A 149 7.79 6.07 -5.53
C ARG A 149 6.86 6.41 -4.35
N CYS A 150 7.40 6.54 -3.15
CA CYS A 150 6.59 6.88 -1.97
C CYS A 150 6.23 8.35 -1.91
N ILE A 151 7.05 9.23 -2.51
CA ILE A 151 6.76 10.67 -2.60
C ILE A 151 5.39 10.87 -3.27
N VAL A 152 5.21 10.31 -4.48
CA VAL A 152 3.94 10.38 -5.22
C VAL A 152 2.79 9.75 -4.43
N ASP A 153 3.00 8.60 -3.79
CA ASP A 153 1.97 7.93 -3.00
C ASP A 153 1.45 8.84 -1.87
N TYR A 154 2.35 9.48 -1.13
CA TYR A 154 1.96 10.41 -0.07
C TYR A 154 1.30 11.68 -0.59
N GLU A 155 1.81 12.29 -1.67
CA GLU A 155 1.19 13.48 -2.28
C GLU A 155 -0.26 13.18 -2.70
N LEU A 156 -0.51 12.03 -3.33
CA LEU A 156 -1.86 11.59 -3.70
C LEU A 156 -2.73 11.27 -2.47
N LEU A 157 -2.17 10.67 -1.42
CA LEU A 157 -2.91 10.42 -0.17
C LEU A 157 -3.30 11.73 0.53
N ILE A 158 -2.42 12.73 0.55
CA ILE A 158 -2.70 14.05 1.12
C ILE A 158 -3.80 14.74 0.29
N ALA A 159 -3.67 14.76 -1.04
CA ALA A 159 -4.70 15.30 -1.94
C ALA A 159 -6.06 14.64 -1.68
N SER A 160 -6.08 13.31 -1.55
CA SER A 160 -7.31 12.56 -1.22
C SER A 160 -7.93 12.97 0.11
N LYS A 161 -7.13 13.19 1.15
CA LYS A 161 -7.63 13.69 2.45
C LYS A 161 -8.18 15.11 2.36
N LYS A 162 -7.57 15.96 1.54
CA LYS A 162 -8.04 17.34 1.30
C LYS A 162 -9.38 17.34 0.55
N VAL A 163 -9.55 16.49 -0.47
CA VAL A 163 -10.85 16.25 -1.12
C VAL A 163 -11.89 15.75 -0.11
N GLU A 164 -11.55 14.77 0.74
CA GLU A 164 -12.47 14.28 1.79
C GLU A 164 -12.86 15.40 2.78
N LYS A 165 -11.94 16.31 3.13
CA LYS A 165 -12.24 17.45 4.00
C LYS A 165 -13.19 18.43 3.32
N PHE A 166 -12.96 18.73 2.04
CA PHE A 166 -13.87 19.53 1.23
C PHE A 166 -15.28 18.90 1.20
N GLU A 167 -15.39 17.59 0.99
CA GLU A 167 -16.68 16.90 0.97
C GLU A 167 -17.51 17.14 2.23
N LYS A 168 -16.85 17.13 3.40
CA LYS A 168 -17.46 17.29 4.72
C LYS A 168 -17.75 18.75 5.08
N THR A 169 -16.90 19.69 4.66
CA THR A 169 -16.92 21.08 5.14
C THR A 169 -17.41 22.08 4.09
N LYS A 170 -17.32 21.71 2.81
CA LYS A 170 -17.50 22.59 1.64
C LYS A 170 -16.54 23.79 1.61
N ASP A 171 -15.42 23.72 2.34
CA ASP A 171 -14.36 24.73 2.30
C ASP A 171 -13.54 24.60 1.02
N ILE A 172 -13.71 25.55 0.10
CA ILE A 172 -13.04 25.56 -1.21
C ILE A 172 -11.51 25.57 -1.09
N ASN A 173 -10.94 26.09 0.01
CA ASN A 173 -9.50 26.07 0.23
C ASN A 173 -8.98 24.64 0.30
N CYS A 174 -9.76 23.68 0.82
CA CYS A 174 -9.38 22.28 0.82
C CYS A 174 -9.29 21.71 -0.61
N LEU A 175 -10.15 22.14 -1.52
CA LEU A 175 -10.10 21.70 -2.93
C LEU A 175 -8.89 22.31 -3.66
N ASN A 176 -8.60 23.59 -3.38
CA ASN A 176 -7.41 24.26 -3.91
C ASN A 176 -6.11 23.61 -3.41
N ASP A 177 -6.03 23.30 -2.11
CA ASP A 177 -4.92 22.54 -1.52
C ASP A 177 -4.75 21.19 -2.23
N ALA A 178 -5.84 20.46 -2.47
CA ALA A 178 -5.77 19.16 -3.15
C ALA A 178 -5.15 19.30 -4.55
N LYS A 179 -5.52 20.33 -5.31
CA LYS A 179 -4.95 20.59 -6.64
C LYS A 179 -3.44 20.89 -6.59
N ILE A 180 -2.97 21.64 -5.58
CA ILE A 180 -1.53 21.91 -5.40
C ILE A 180 -0.77 20.58 -5.24
N TRP A 181 -1.24 19.68 -4.37
CA TRP A 181 -0.63 18.37 -4.18
C TRP A 181 -0.68 17.49 -5.43
N LEU A 182 -1.74 17.60 -6.24
CA LEU A 182 -1.83 16.87 -7.50
C LEU A 182 -0.84 17.38 -8.54
N GLU A 183 -0.57 18.68 -8.61
CA GLU A 183 0.47 19.22 -9.50
C GLU A 183 1.87 18.76 -9.08
N GLU A 184 2.19 18.71 -7.77
CA GLU A 184 3.45 18.11 -7.29
C GLU A 184 3.59 16.65 -7.73
N ALA A 185 2.53 15.85 -7.55
CA ALA A 185 2.53 14.45 -7.95
C ALA A 185 2.68 14.27 -9.47
N LYS A 186 2.07 15.15 -10.26
CA LYS A 186 2.10 15.11 -11.73
C LYS A 186 3.52 15.30 -12.27
N GLU A 187 4.28 16.26 -11.76
CA GLU A 187 5.66 16.51 -12.18
C GLU A 187 6.54 15.25 -12.05
N ILE A 188 6.32 14.48 -10.98
CA ILE A 188 7.06 13.23 -10.74
C ILE A 188 6.55 12.11 -11.64
N LEU A 189 5.23 11.98 -11.81
CA LEU A 189 4.61 10.96 -12.67
C LEU A 189 5.04 11.09 -14.14
N GLU A 190 5.18 12.32 -14.64
CA GLU A 190 5.61 12.60 -16.02
C GLU A 190 7.13 12.39 -16.21
N SER A 191 7.93 12.65 -15.17
CA SER A 191 9.40 12.60 -15.25
C SER A 191 10.00 11.23 -14.89
N ASN A 192 9.35 10.43 -14.05
CA ASN A 192 9.90 9.19 -13.52
C ASN A 192 8.86 8.05 -13.44
N SER A 193 9.12 6.98 -14.20
CA SER A 193 8.53 5.63 -14.05
C SER A 193 7.00 5.58 -13.84
N LYS A 194 6.28 5.15 -14.88
CA LYS A 194 4.84 4.85 -14.93
C LYS A 194 4.36 3.83 -13.87
N ASP A 195 4.21 4.23 -12.61
CA ASP A 195 3.44 3.44 -11.64
C ASP A 195 1.96 3.61 -11.98
N ILE A 196 1.44 2.67 -12.76
CA ILE A 196 0.06 2.62 -13.24
C ILE A 196 -0.98 2.81 -12.12
N ARG A 197 -0.66 2.41 -10.88
CA ARG A 197 -1.57 2.57 -9.76
C ARG A 197 -1.65 4.01 -9.29
N ASN A 198 -0.51 4.68 -9.17
CA ASN A 198 -0.47 6.08 -8.76
C ASN A 198 -1.06 6.95 -9.88
N GLU A 199 -0.79 6.63 -11.14
CA GLU A 199 -1.38 7.32 -12.28
C GLU A 199 -2.91 7.16 -12.33
N ALA A 200 -3.44 5.94 -12.13
CA ALA A 200 -4.88 5.72 -12.03
C ALA A 200 -5.51 6.50 -10.86
N PHE A 201 -4.82 6.55 -9.72
CA PHE A 201 -5.31 7.27 -8.54
C PHE A 201 -5.29 8.79 -8.73
N TYR A 202 -4.25 9.32 -9.39
CA TYR A 202 -4.18 10.71 -9.80
C TYR A 202 -5.36 11.12 -10.67
N TYR A 203 -5.62 10.38 -11.76
CA TYR A 203 -6.76 10.70 -12.65
C TYR A 203 -8.10 10.57 -11.95
N ARG A 204 -8.27 9.58 -11.06
CA ARG A 204 -9.47 9.48 -10.23
C ARG A 204 -9.68 10.73 -9.37
N LEU A 205 -8.63 11.26 -8.72
CA LEU A 205 -8.75 12.45 -7.89
C LEU A 205 -9.08 13.69 -8.74
N ARG A 206 -8.45 13.83 -9.92
CA ARG A 206 -8.77 14.91 -10.86
C ARG A 206 -10.23 14.85 -11.35
N ALA A 207 -10.74 13.66 -11.68
CA ALA A 207 -12.13 13.47 -12.04
C ALA A 207 -13.10 13.89 -10.92
N ILE A 208 -12.81 13.50 -9.67
CA ILE A 208 -13.62 13.91 -8.51
C ILE A 208 -13.61 15.44 -8.34
N ILE A 209 -12.45 16.07 -8.47
CA ILE A 209 -12.33 17.54 -8.38
C ILE A 209 -13.11 18.23 -9.51
N GLY A 210 -12.95 17.77 -10.76
CA GLY A 210 -13.69 18.31 -11.90
C GLY A 210 -15.21 18.19 -11.74
N ASN A 211 -15.69 17.11 -11.10
CA ASN A 211 -17.09 16.98 -10.72
C ASN A 211 -17.54 18.06 -9.72
N TYR A 212 -16.74 18.34 -8.69
CA TYR A 212 -17.04 19.39 -7.71
C TYR A 212 -16.98 20.80 -8.29
N GLU A 213 -16.12 21.04 -9.28
CA GLU A 213 -16.00 22.33 -9.96
C GLU A 213 -17.03 22.53 -11.09
N ASN A 214 -17.92 21.56 -11.33
CA ASN A 214 -18.83 21.53 -12.47
C ASN A 214 -18.10 21.70 -13.82
N ASN A 215 -16.92 21.07 -13.95
CA ASN A 215 -16.13 21.03 -15.19
C ASN A 215 -16.31 19.66 -15.87
N PRO A 216 -17.34 19.48 -16.73
CA PRO A 216 -17.65 18.18 -17.32
C PRO A 216 -16.61 17.68 -18.31
N GLU A 217 -15.89 18.59 -18.98
CA GLU A 217 -14.83 18.23 -19.95
C GLU A 217 -13.67 17.55 -19.22
N GLU A 218 -13.11 18.24 -18.21
CA GLU A 218 -12.02 17.70 -17.40
C GLU A 218 -12.44 16.45 -16.62
N LYS A 219 -13.68 16.42 -16.11
CA LYS A 219 -14.24 15.23 -15.44
C LYS A 219 -14.21 14.01 -16.37
N ASN A 220 -14.76 14.12 -17.56
CA ASN A 220 -14.93 12.98 -18.46
C ASN A 220 -13.58 12.49 -19.00
N GLU A 221 -12.68 13.41 -19.37
CA GLU A 221 -11.33 13.07 -19.83
C GLU A 221 -10.58 12.21 -18.78
N PHE A 222 -10.64 12.61 -17.50
CA PHE A 222 -9.95 11.89 -16.45
C PHE A 222 -10.65 10.62 -15.97
N ILE A 223 -11.98 10.54 -16.07
CA ILE A 223 -12.71 9.27 -15.87
C ILE A 223 -12.24 8.23 -16.87
N GLU A 224 -12.16 8.57 -18.16
CA GLU A 224 -11.74 7.65 -19.21
C GLU A 224 -10.33 7.11 -18.96
N LYS A 225 -9.38 8.00 -18.69
CA LYS A 225 -7.99 7.63 -18.35
C LYS A 225 -7.91 6.76 -17.09
N ALA A 226 -8.63 7.11 -16.02
CA ALA A 226 -8.62 6.32 -14.80
C ALA A 226 -9.21 4.91 -15.02
N ILE A 227 -10.31 4.79 -15.77
CA ILE A 227 -10.95 3.51 -16.08
C ILE A 227 -10.03 2.61 -16.90
N GLU A 228 -9.33 3.16 -17.90
CA GLU A 228 -8.36 2.41 -18.70
C GLU A 228 -7.29 1.76 -17.80
N LEU A 229 -6.66 2.55 -16.95
CA LEU A 229 -5.58 2.08 -16.08
C LEU A 229 -6.09 1.11 -14.99
N TYR A 230 -7.27 1.36 -14.40
CA TYR A 230 -7.90 0.42 -13.48
C TYR A 230 -8.32 -0.88 -14.18
N GLY A 231 -8.68 -0.84 -15.45
CA GLY A 231 -8.97 -2.01 -16.29
C GLY A 231 -7.76 -2.91 -16.42
N LEU A 232 -6.59 -2.34 -16.70
CA LEU A 232 -5.31 -3.08 -16.77
C LEU A 232 -4.95 -3.76 -15.43
N MET A 233 -5.43 -3.23 -14.31
CA MET A 233 -5.22 -3.78 -12.97
C MET A 233 -6.36 -4.68 -12.46
N ASN A 234 -7.44 -4.88 -13.25
CA ASN A 234 -8.66 -5.58 -12.84
C ASN A 234 -9.38 -4.98 -11.61
N CYS A 235 -9.31 -3.65 -11.43
CA CYS A 235 -9.92 -2.93 -10.31
C CYS A 235 -11.41 -2.61 -10.55
N LYS A 236 -12.25 -3.64 -10.61
CA LYS A 236 -13.69 -3.50 -10.95
C LYS A 236 -14.47 -2.51 -10.07
N GLN A 237 -14.15 -2.44 -8.78
CA GLN A 237 -14.83 -1.55 -7.84
C GLN A 237 -14.52 -0.08 -8.11
N ASP A 238 -13.26 0.24 -8.43
CA ASP A 238 -12.85 1.61 -8.74
C ASP A 238 -13.46 2.08 -10.08
N ILE A 239 -13.54 1.19 -11.07
CA ILE A 239 -14.23 1.45 -12.35
C ILE A 239 -15.71 1.77 -12.11
N GLN A 240 -16.40 0.92 -11.34
CA GLN A 240 -17.81 1.14 -11.03
C GLN A 240 -18.04 2.45 -10.27
N PHE A 241 -17.16 2.81 -9.34
CA PHE A 241 -17.23 4.09 -8.64
C PHE A 241 -17.16 5.26 -9.64
N LEU A 242 -16.17 5.27 -10.53
CA LEU A 242 -15.97 6.34 -11.53
C LEU A 242 -17.15 6.49 -12.49
N GLN A 243 -17.79 5.39 -12.88
CA GLN A 243 -18.97 5.41 -13.75
C GLN A 243 -20.21 6.05 -13.09
N ASN A 244 -20.20 6.27 -11.77
CA ASN A 244 -21.32 6.82 -11.01
C ASN A 244 -21.08 8.25 -10.49
N ILE A 245 -19.99 8.92 -10.92
CA ILE A 245 -19.66 10.31 -10.56
C ILE A 245 -20.03 11.24 -11.71
#